data_AF-A0A1X1W766-F1
#
_entry.id   AF-A0A1X1W766-F1
#
_cell.length_a   1.000
_cell.length_b   1.000
_cell.length_c   1.000
_cell.angle_alpha   90.00
_cell.angle_beta   90.00
_cell.angle_gamma   90.00
#
_symmetry.space_group_name_H-M   'P 1'
#
loop_
_entity.id
_entity.type
_entity.pdbx_description
1 polymer ?
#
loop_
_entity_poly.entity_id
_entity_poly.type
_entity_poly.pdbx_seq_one_letter_code
_entity_poly.pdbx_strand_id
1 'polypeptide(L)' 'MLTPVRRIMDYEMTLAEWFGAGLMLAAPYGVIGLLFSVFRPEYIEHADGAAKAAVFIGSVLFWPILLFTDVCP' A
#
# COMPACT_ATOMS: atom_id res chain seq x y z
N MET A 1 17.12 24.04 -17.80
CA MET A 1 16.87 22.57 -17.75
C MET A 1 15.91 22.12 -16.65
N LEU A 2 15.41 23.00 -15.75
CA LEU A 2 14.44 22.65 -14.70
C LEU A 2 12.97 22.98 -15.06
N THR A 3 12.72 23.45 -16.29
CA THR A 3 11.40 23.87 -16.76
C THR A 3 10.28 22.83 -16.55
N PRO A 4 10.49 21.51 -16.72
CA PRO A 4 9.43 20.53 -16.48
C PRO A 4 9.07 20.40 -15.00
N VAL A 5 10.08 20.34 -14.12
CA VAL A 5 9.89 20.21 -12.67
C VAL A 5 9.18 21.43 -12.10
N ARG A 6 9.56 22.63 -12.58
CA ARG A 6 8.93 23.89 -12.16
C ARG A 6 7.48 23.99 -12.58
N ARG A 7 7.13 23.48 -13.76
CA ARG A 7 5.75 23.42 -14.27
C ARG A 7 4.87 22.46 -13.45
N ILE A 8 5.43 21.36 -12.93
CA ILE A 8 4.71 20.43 -12.05
C ILE A 8 4.51 21.05 -10.67
N MET A 9 5.53 21.75 -10.14
CA MET A 9 5.42 22.45 -8.85
C MET A 9 4.48 23.67 -8.87
N ASP A 10 4.33 24.35 -10.00
CA ASP A 10 3.37 25.45 -10.20
C ASP A 10 1.92 24.95 -10.41
N TYR A 11 1.71 23.63 -10.51
CA TYR A 11 0.39 23.06 -10.74
C TYR A 11 -0.40 23.06 -9.42
N GLU A 12 -1.31 24.01 -9.24
CA GLU A 12 -2.28 24.01 -8.16
C GLU A 12 -3.32 22.91 -8.39
N MET A 13 -3.04 21.70 -7.89
CA MET A 13 -4.06 20.65 -7.82
C MET A 13 -5.02 20.92 -6.67
N THR A 14 -6.31 20.80 -6.96
CA THR A 14 -7.35 20.88 -5.93
C THR A 14 -7.21 19.72 -4.94
N LEU A 15 -7.71 19.90 -3.71
CA LEU A 15 -7.69 18.84 -2.70
C LEU A 15 -8.41 17.58 -3.19
N ALA A 16 -9.49 17.76 -3.99
CA ALA A 16 -10.23 16.66 -4.61
C ALA A 16 -9.38 15.87 -5.61
N GLU A 17 -8.55 16.53 -6.43
CA GLU A 17 -7.63 15.85 -7.34
C GLU A 17 -6.56 15.06 -6.60
N TRP A 18 -6.03 15.59 -5.49
CA TRP A 18 -5.09 14.85 -4.65
C TRP A 18 -5.68 13.57 -4.07
N PHE A 19 -6.91 13.64 -3.54
CA PHE A 19 -7.60 12.43 -3.06
C PHE A 19 -7.95 11.47 -4.19
N GLY A 20 -8.39 11.99 -5.34
CA GLY A 20 -8.70 11.17 -6.52
C GLY A 20 -7.48 10.42 -7.03
N ALA A 21 -6.35 11.11 -7.21
CA ALA A 21 -5.08 10.52 -7.61
C ALA A 21 -4.57 9.52 -6.57
N GLY A 22 -4.63 9.89 -5.28
CA GLY A 22 -4.26 9.01 -4.18
C GLY A 22 -5.08 7.72 -4.15
N LEU A 23 -6.40 7.82 -4.34
CA LEU A 23 -7.30 6.67 -4.37
C LEU A 23 -7.09 5.80 -5.62
N MET A 24 -6.85 6.41 -6.78
CA MET A 24 -6.51 5.68 -8.01
C MET A 24 -5.24 4.85 -7.88
N LEU A 25 -4.29 5.26 -7.04
CA LEU A 25 -3.08 4.49 -6.73
C LEU A 25 -3.31 3.50 -5.58
N ALA A 26 -4.02 3.93 -4.54
CA ALA A 26 -4.27 3.11 -3.35
C ALA A 26 -5.20 1.93 -3.63
N ALA A 27 -6.19 2.08 -4.53
CA ALA A 27 -7.12 1.02 -4.88
C ALA A 27 -6.42 -0.20 -5.50
N PRO A 28 -5.65 -0.09 -6.61
CA PRO A 28 -4.94 -1.24 -7.16
C PRO A 28 -3.89 -1.79 -6.19
N TYR A 29 -3.20 -0.93 -5.44
CA TYR A 29 -2.25 -1.36 -4.41
C TYR A 29 -2.91 -2.21 -3.32
N GLY A 30 -4.04 -1.75 -2.79
CA GLY A 30 -4.80 -2.45 -1.75
C GLY A 30 -5.42 -3.74 -2.25
N VAL A 31 -5.87 -3.81 -3.49
CA VAL A 31 -6.35 -5.06 -4.12
C VAL A 31 -5.23 -6.09 -4.18
N ILE A 32 -4.03 -5.70 -4.60
CA ILE A 32 -2.89 -6.62 -4.65
C ILE A 32 -2.50 -7.06 -3.24
N GLY A 33 -2.45 -6.13 -2.27
CA GLY A 33 -2.20 -6.45 -0.87
C GLY A 33 -3.22 -7.43 -0.30
N LEU A 34 -4.50 -7.27 -0.64
CA LEU A 34 -5.57 -8.19 -0.23
C LEU A 34 -5.35 -9.58 -0.81
N LEU A 35 -5.06 -9.68 -2.11
CA LEU A 35 -4.76 -10.96 -2.75
C LEU A 35 -3.53 -11.61 -2.11
N PHE A 36 -2.46 -10.85 -1.87
CA PHE A 36 -1.25 -11.32 -1.21
C PHE A 36 -1.56 -11.90 0.18
N SER A 37 -2.31 -11.17 1.02
CA SER A 37 -2.70 -11.64 2.36
C SER A 37 -3.59 -12.89 2.35
N VAL A 38 -4.40 -13.08 1.30
CA VAL A 38 -5.21 -14.30 1.12
C VAL A 38 -4.35 -15.48 0.67
N PHE A 39 -3.37 -15.25 -0.21
CA PHE A 39 -2.48 -16.31 -0.72
C PHE A 39 -1.32 -16.65 0.25
N ARG A 40 -1.02 -15.80 1.24
CA ARG A 40 0.05 -15.98 2.24
C ARG A 40 -0.51 -16.00 3.68
N PRO A 41 -1.29 -17.04 4.07
CA PRO A 41 -1.90 -17.11 5.39
C PRO A 41 -0.89 -17.24 6.54
N GLU A 42 0.37 -17.61 6.27
CA GLU A 42 1.43 -17.82 7.27
C GLU A 42 1.62 -16.64 8.25
N TYR A 43 1.41 -15.40 7.80
CA TYR A 43 1.52 -14.21 8.65
C TYR A 43 0.38 -14.10 9.67
N ILE A 44 -0.79 -14.67 9.36
CA ILE A 44 -2.03 -14.47 10.10
C ILE A 44 -2.33 -15.66 11.04
N GLU A 45 -1.73 -16.83 10.78
CA GLU A 45 -1.90 -18.04 11.59
C GLU A 45 -1.34 -17.94 13.01
N HIS A 46 -0.34 -17.08 13.23
CA HIS A 46 0.31 -16.92 14.52
C HIS A 46 -0.34 -15.85 15.42
N ALA A 47 -1.41 -15.19 14.95
CA ALA A 47 -2.08 -14.10 15.65
C ALA A 47 -3.50 -14.48 16.10
N ASP A 48 -3.78 -14.30 17.39
CA ASP A 48 -5.08 -14.62 17.99
C ASP A 48 -5.97 -13.39 18.22
N GLY A 49 -7.28 -13.59 18.17
CA GLY A 49 -8.29 -12.58 18.54
C GLY A 49 -8.18 -11.28 17.74
N ALA A 50 -8.23 -10.13 18.44
CA ALA A 50 -8.16 -8.81 17.81
C ALA A 50 -6.79 -8.52 17.13
N ALA A 51 -5.72 -9.18 17.57
CA ALA A 51 -4.40 -9.03 16.95
C ALA A 51 -4.41 -9.59 15.52
N LYS A 52 -5.23 -10.59 15.22
CA LYS A 52 -5.39 -11.17 13.88
C LYS A 52 -5.87 -10.14 12.85
N ALA A 53 -6.81 -9.28 13.23
CA ALA A 53 -7.28 -8.19 12.37
C ALA A 53 -6.19 -7.14 12.12
N ALA A 54 -5.42 -6.79 13.16
CA ALA A 54 -4.31 -5.85 13.03
C ALA A 54 -3.20 -6.40 12.11
N VAL A 55 -2.86 -7.69 12.24
CA VAL A 55 -1.86 -8.36 11.41
C VAL A 55 -2.35 -8.53 9.96
N PHE A 56 -3.65 -8.81 9.76
CA PHE A 56 -4.25 -8.83 8.42
C PHE A 56 -4.19 -7.45 7.75
N ILE A 57 -4.58 -6.39 8.46
CA ILE A 57 -4.48 -5.02 7.93
C ILE A 57 -3.02 -4.66 7.66
N GLY A 58 -2.11 -5.04 8.56
CA GLY A 58 -0.68 -4.83 8.39
C GLY A 58 -0.12 -5.54 7.15
N SER A 59 -0.53 -6.79 6.89
CA SER A 59 -0.07 -7.53 5.72
C SER A 59 -0.61 -6.95 4.41
N VAL A 60 -1.86 -6.47 4.37
CA VAL A 60 -2.42 -5.78 3.20
C VAL A 60 -1.70 -4.46 2.93
N LEU A 61 -1.41 -3.68 3.98
CA LEU A 61 -0.79 -2.36 3.83
C LEU A 61 0.70 -2.43 3.50
N PHE A 62 1.42 -3.40 4.09
CA PHE A 62 2.88 -3.51 4.00
C PHE A 62 3.35 -4.70 3.14
N TRP A 63 2.47 -5.27 2.31
CA TRP A 63 2.78 -6.42 1.44
C TRP A 63 4.09 -6.31 0.63
N PRO A 64 4.52 -5.16 0.07
CA PRO A 64 5.75 -5.11 -0.72
C PRO A 64 6.98 -5.27 0.17
N ILE A 65 6.94 -4.71 1.39
CA ILE A 65 8.04 -4.84 2.36
C ILE A 65 8.12 -6.30 2.83
N LEU A 66 6.98 -6.95 3.07
CA LEU A 66 6.93 -8.36 3.45
C LEU A 66 7.53 -9.27 2.38
N LEU A 67 7.27 -8.97 1.09
CA LEU A 67 7.94 -9.66 -0.01
C LEU A 67 9.46 -9.54 0.09
N PHE A 68 10.00 -8.35 0.37
CA PHE A 68 11.45 -8.16 0.52
C PHE A 68 12.04 -8.88 1.74
N THR A 69 11.31 -8.91 2.87
CA THR A 69 11.76 -9.64 4.06
C THR A 69 11.77 -11.16 3.84
N ASP A 70 10.90 -11.69 2.99
CA ASP A 70 10.93 -13.11 2.63
C ASP A 70 12.13 -13.49 1.75
N VAL A 71 12.68 -12.55 0.95
CA VAL A 71 13.80 -12.83 0.04
C VAL A 71 15.17 -12.67 0.70
N CYS A 72 15.27 -11.88 1.77
CA CYS A 72 16.53 -11.63 2.48
C CYS A 72 16.36 -11.91 3.99
N PRO A 73 16.45 -13.19 4.41
CA PRO A 73 16.31 -13.60 5.80
C PRO A 73 17.48 -13.18 6.69
#